data_AF-A0A2T2STT5-F1
#
_entry.id   AF-A0A2T2STT5-F1
#
_cell.length_a   1.000
_cell.length_b   1.000
_cell.length_c   1.000
_cell.angle_alpha   90.00
_cell.angle_beta   90.00
_cell.angle_gamma   90.00
#
_symmetry.space_group_name_H-M   'P 1'
#
loop_
_entity.id
_entity.type
_entity.pdbx_description
1 polymer ?
#
loop_
_entity_poly.entity_id
_entity_poly.type
_entity_poly.pdbx_seq_one_letter_code
_entity_poly.pdbx_strand_id
1 'polypeptide(L)'
;MLSLIVILLASYFLGSIPGALWSSKALHGVDIRNYGSHNCGATNAFRVVGWQAGALATVVDFGKGLVSAGPVASLVRIDPLPALGIFGWNPEVVIGLLAGLMAVVGHMYPIFARFNGGKGVNTAAGMLCALAPITMAITLAVFAVVLFSSRYVS
;
A
#
# COMPACT_ATOMS: atom_id res chain seq x y z
N MET A 1 24.21 3.43 4.83
CA MET A 1 23.27 4.57 5.01
C MET A 1 22.59 4.96 3.71
N LEU A 2 23.30 5.01 2.58
CA LEU A 2 22.73 5.40 1.28
C LEU A 2 21.64 4.42 0.83
N SER A 3 21.84 3.11 1.02
CA SER A 3 20.84 2.08 0.70
C SER A 3 19.53 2.32 1.42
N LEU A 4 19.56 2.69 2.71
CA LEU A 4 18.34 2.97 3.48
C LEU A 4 17.57 4.13 2.85
N ILE A 5 18.25 5.23 2.53
CA ILE A 5 17.61 6.40 1.90
C ILE A 5 16.98 5.99 0.56
N VAL A 6 17.71 5.24 -0.27
CA VAL A 6 17.19 4.78 -1.57
C VAL A 6 16.00 3.84 -1.40
N ILE A 7 16.02 2.92 -0.44
CA ILE A 7 14.88 2.04 -0.12
C ILE A 7 13.65 2.86 0.26
N LEU A 8 13.80 3.84 1.15
CA LEU A 8 12.68 4.67 1.62
C LEU A 8 12.09 5.52 0.49
N LEU A 9 12.95 6.15 -0.32
CA LEU A 9 12.52 6.93 -1.48
C LEU A 9 11.85 6.05 -2.54
N ALA A 10 12.48 4.93 -2.91
CA ALA A 10 11.91 3.99 -3.87
C ALA A 10 10.54 3.47 -3.41
N SER A 11 10.41 3.15 -2.12
CA SER A 11 9.16 2.68 -1.53
C SER A 11 8.08 3.78 -1.53
N TYR A 12 8.46 5.04 -1.27
CA TYR A 12 7.54 6.18 -1.38
C TYR A 12 7.05 6.39 -2.82
N PHE A 13 7.96 6.37 -3.80
CA PHE A 13 7.58 6.52 -5.21
C PHE A 13 6.71 5.36 -5.69
N LEU A 14 7.05 4.12 -5.30
CA LEU A 14 6.24 2.94 -5.60
C LEU A 14 4.86 3.03 -4.93
N GLY A 15 4.82 3.44 -3.67
CA GLY A 15 3.58 3.72 -2.93
C GLY A 15 2.73 4.82 -3.56
N SER A 16 3.37 5.82 -4.17
CA SER A 16 2.72 6.96 -4.80
C SER A 16 1.99 6.64 -6.10
N ILE A 17 2.12 5.42 -6.62
CA ILE A 17 1.33 4.95 -7.77
C ILE A 17 -0.16 4.92 -7.38
N PRO A 18 -1.03 5.75 -7.99
CA PRO A 18 -2.41 5.88 -7.60
C PRO A 18 -3.27 4.85 -8.36
N GLY A 19 -3.20 3.59 -7.93
CA GLY A 19 -3.79 2.44 -8.63
C GLY A 19 -5.27 2.61 -8.97
N ALA A 20 -6.08 3.11 -8.03
CA ALA A 20 -7.51 3.37 -8.27
C ALA A 20 -7.74 4.50 -9.29
N LEU A 21 -7.00 5.59 -9.19
CA LEU A 21 -7.13 6.72 -10.13
C LEU A 21 -6.74 6.33 -11.56
N TRP A 22 -5.60 5.66 -11.70
CA TRP A 22 -5.08 5.25 -13.01
C TRP A 22 -5.95 4.18 -13.65
N SER A 23 -6.36 3.15 -12.90
CA SER A 23 -7.26 2.11 -13.42
C SER A 23 -8.61 2.68 -13.85
N SER A 24 -9.24 3.54 -13.04
CA SER A 24 -10.52 4.16 -13.39
C SER A 24 -10.43 5.10 -14.59
N LYS A 25 -9.36 5.89 -14.70
CA LYS A 25 -9.14 6.75 -15.88
C LYS A 25 -8.84 5.94 -17.14
N ALA A 26 -8.01 4.91 -17.04
CA ALA A 26 -7.64 4.10 -18.20
C ALA A 26 -8.80 3.27 -18.75
N LEU A 27 -9.63 2.69 -17.86
CA LEU A 27 -10.72 1.80 -18.28
C LEU A 27 -12.00 2.56 -18.65
N HIS A 28 -12.28 3.70 -18.00
CA HIS A 28 -13.57 4.38 -18.15
C HIS A 28 -13.48 5.91 -18.30
N GLY A 29 -12.28 6.50 -18.30
CA GLY A 29 -12.11 7.96 -18.43
C GLY A 29 -12.57 8.77 -17.22
N VAL A 30 -12.85 8.12 -16.08
CA VAL A 30 -13.44 8.75 -14.89
C VAL A 30 -12.39 9.01 -13.81
N ASP A 31 -12.36 10.25 -13.29
CA ASP A 31 -11.67 10.56 -12.03
C ASP A 31 -12.59 10.26 -10.85
N ILE A 32 -12.35 9.13 -10.17
CA ILE A 32 -13.20 8.65 -9.06
C ILE A 32 -13.28 9.60 -7.87
N ARG A 33 -12.37 10.57 -7.75
CA ARG A 33 -12.39 11.55 -6.65
C ARG A 33 -13.57 12.53 -6.78
N ASN A 34 -14.15 12.64 -7.97
CA ASN A 34 -15.33 13.47 -8.22
C ASN A 34 -16.65 12.74 -7.95
N TYR A 35 -16.61 11.47 -7.52
CA TYR A 35 -17.80 10.63 -7.41
C TYR A 35 -17.76 9.76 -6.13
N GLY A 36 -18.95 9.27 -5.73
CA GLY A 36 -19.10 8.34 -4.63
C GLY A 36 -18.60 8.92 -3.30
N SER A 37 -17.61 8.25 -2.70
CA SER A 37 -16.99 8.68 -1.44
C SER A 37 -15.88 9.72 -1.62
N HIS A 38 -15.60 10.15 -2.85
CA HIS A 38 -14.53 11.11 -3.19
C HIS A 38 -13.11 10.65 -2.84
N ASN A 39 -12.97 9.39 -2.38
CA ASN A 39 -11.71 8.79 -2.00
C ASN A 39 -11.00 8.15 -3.21
N CYS A 40 -9.68 8.22 -3.27
CA CYS A 40 -8.83 7.64 -4.30
C CYS A 40 -8.52 6.14 -4.07
N GLY A 41 -9.43 5.40 -3.44
CA GLY A 41 -9.23 4.01 -3.03
C GLY A 41 -10.03 2.99 -3.84
N ALA A 42 -9.61 1.73 -3.76
CA ALA A 42 -10.26 0.62 -4.46
C ALA A 42 -11.76 0.50 -4.17
N THR A 43 -12.21 0.67 -2.92
CA THR A 43 -13.64 0.64 -2.55
C THR A 43 -14.45 1.68 -3.32
N ASN A 44 -13.89 2.87 -3.56
CA ASN A 44 -14.58 3.89 -4.34
C ASN A 44 -14.58 3.55 -5.83
N ALA A 45 -13.48 2.98 -6.36
CA ALA A 45 -13.44 2.47 -7.72
C ALA A 45 -14.47 1.35 -7.96
N PHE A 46 -14.63 0.41 -7.02
CA PHE A 46 -15.69 -0.60 -7.05
C PHE A 46 -17.09 0.03 -7.15
N ARG A 47 -17.33 1.10 -6.38
CA ARG A 47 -18.63 1.77 -6.32
C ARG A 47 -18.94 2.62 -7.56
N VAL A 48 -17.94 3.34 -8.08
CA VAL A 48 -18.14 4.34 -9.14
C VAL A 48 -18.00 3.73 -10.53
N VAL A 49 -17.02 2.84 -10.71
CA VAL A 49 -16.58 2.39 -12.04
C VAL A 49 -16.86 0.90 -12.23
N GLY A 50 -16.82 0.12 -11.15
CA GLY A 50 -17.16 -1.29 -11.15
C GLY A 50 -15.97 -2.19 -10.79
N TRP A 51 -16.20 -3.51 -10.91
CA TRP A 51 -15.33 -4.51 -10.32
C TRP A 51 -13.93 -4.58 -10.96
N GLN A 52 -13.81 -4.30 -12.26
CA GLN A 52 -12.54 -4.36 -12.98
C GLN A 52 -11.54 -3.32 -12.44
N ALA A 53 -11.96 -2.06 -12.34
CA ALA A 53 -11.14 -0.99 -11.79
C ALA A 53 -10.86 -1.21 -10.29
N GLY A 54 -11.86 -1.61 -9.51
CA GLY A 54 -11.69 -1.90 -8.08
C GLY A 54 -10.72 -3.05 -7.80
N ALA A 55 -10.79 -4.14 -8.57
CA ALA A 55 -9.90 -5.28 -8.43
C ALA A 55 -8.47 -4.92 -8.85
N LEU A 56 -8.29 -4.24 -9.98
CA LEU A 56 -6.98 -3.79 -10.44
C LEU A 56 -6.33 -2.83 -9.42
N ALA A 57 -7.11 -1.87 -8.90
CA ALA A 57 -6.67 -0.98 -7.83
C ALA A 57 -6.23 -1.76 -6.58
N THR A 58 -6.98 -2.78 -6.19
CA THR A 58 -6.65 -3.63 -5.04
C THR A 58 -5.33 -4.36 -5.24
N VAL A 59 -5.14 -5.00 -6.40
CA VAL A 59 -3.91 -5.72 -6.74
C VAL A 59 -2.70 -4.78 -6.76
N VAL A 60 -2.83 -3.60 -7.38
CA VAL A 60 -1.75 -2.61 -7.43
C VAL A 60 -1.44 -2.05 -6.05
N ASP A 61 -2.46 -1.66 -5.28
CA ASP A 61 -2.27 -1.06 -3.96
C ASP A 61 -1.75 -2.06 -2.93
N PHE A 62 -2.14 -3.33 -3.03
CA PHE A 62 -1.55 -4.42 -2.23
C PHE A 62 -0.12 -4.71 -2.68
N GLY A 63 0.08 -4.86 -3.98
CA GLY A 63 1.36 -5.18 -4.59
C GLY A 63 2.45 -4.17 -4.23
N LYS A 64 2.16 -2.86 -4.28
CA LYS A 64 3.16 -1.84 -3.90
C LYS A 64 3.59 -1.92 -2.43
N GLY A 65 2.69 -2.30 -1.52
CA GLY A 65 3.03 -2.52 -0.12
C GLY A 65 3.90 -3.75 0.08
N LEU A 66 3.52 -4.86 -0.56
CA LEU A 66 4.26 -6.12 -0.52
C LEU A 66 5.65 -6.00 -1.13
N VAL A 67 5.75 -5.37 -2.30
CA VAL A 67 7.00 -5.16 -3.03
C VAL A 67 7.93 -4.23 -2.24
N SER A 68 7.42 -3.15 -1.65
CA SER A 68 8.22 -2.24 -0.82
C SER A 68 8.77 -2.92 0.42
N ALA A 69 7.92 -3.61 1.19
CA ALA A 69 8.31 -4.25 2.45
C ALA A 69 9.14 -5.53 2.28
N GLY A 70 9.08 -6.17 1.10
CA GLY A 70 9.85 -7.37 0.77
C GLY A 70 11.00 -7.10 -0.20
N PRO A 71 10.81 -7.28 -1.53
CA PRO A 71 11.86 -7.11 -2.54
C PRO A 71 12.65 -5.81 -2.47
N VAL A 72 12.00 -4.64 -2.36
CA VAL A 72 12.72 -3.36 -2.30
C VAL A 72 13.56 -3.29 -1.02
N ALA A 73 12.96 -3.63 0.12
CA ALA A 73 13.64 -3.64 1.41
C ALA A 73 14.80 -4.64 1.49
N SER A 74 14.76 -5.76 0.75
CA SER A 74 15.76 -6.83 0.80
C SER A 74 16.84 -6.74 -0.28
N LEU A 75 16.48 -6.35 -1.51
CA LEU A 75 17.36 -6.43 -2.69
C LEU A 75 18.09 -5.13 -3.00
N VAL A 76 17.54 -3.97 -2.61
CA VAL A 76 18.21 -2.69 -2.89
C VAL A 76 19.35 -2.50 -1.90
N ARG A 77 20.58 -2.71 -2.38
CA ARG A 77 21.82 -2.62 -1.60
C ARG A 77 22.90 -1.93 -2.44
N ILE A 78 23.28 -0.74 -2.01
CA ILE A 78 24.40 0.04 -2.57
C ILE A 78 25.59 0.02 -1.60
N ASP A 79 25.30 0.02 -0.30
CA ASP A 79 26.22 -0.02 0.82
C ASP A 79 25.65 -0.91 1.94
N PRO A 80 26.47 -1.34 2.92
CA PRO A 80 25.98 -2.09 4.05
C PRO A 80 24.84 -1.34 4.75
N LEU A 81 23.79 -2.09 5.09
CA LEU A 81 22.70 -1.55 5.87
C LEU A 81 23.18 -1.17 7.27
N PRO A 82 22.62 -0.10 7.85
CA PRO A 82 22.88 0.19 9.25
C PRO A 82 22.39 -0.97 10.13
N ALA A 83 23.14 -1.27 11.19
CA ALA A 83 22.73 -2.19 12.23
C ALA A 83 21.60 -1.55 13.05
N LEU A 84 20.39 -1.53 12.48
CA LEU A 84 19.21 -0.86 13.01
C LEU A 84 18.39 -1.84 13.85
N GLY A 85 19.06 -2.48 14.82
CA GLY A 85 18.41 -3.34 15.80
C GLY A 85 17.71 -2.47 16.84
N ILE A 86 16.39 -2.41 16.80
CA ILE A 86 15.57 -1.71 17.79
C ILE A 86 14.83 -2.76 18.61
N PHE A 87 14.87 -2.67 19.94
CA PHE A 87 14.16 -3.60 20.86
C PHE A 87 14.47 -5.09 20.62
N GLY A 88 15.66 -5.42 20.11
CA GLY A 88 16.06 -6.80 19.78
C GLY A 88 15.46 -7.34 18.47
N TRP A 89 14.82 -6.50 17.66
CA TRP A 89 14.27 -6.90 16.37
C TRP A 89 15.37 -7.06 15.33
N ASN A 90 15.19 -8.03 14.43
CA ASN A 90 16.08 -8.22 13.29
C ASN A 90 16.08 -6.93 12.42
N PRO A 91 17.26 -6.34 12.13
CA PRO A 91 17.37 -5.14 11.30
C PRO A 91 16.64 -5.23 9.96
N GLU A 92 16.58 -6.41 9.33
CA GLU A 92 15.89 -6.61 8.06
C GLU A 92 14.37 -6.38 8.19
N VAL A 93 13.79 -6.84 9.30
CA VAL A 93 12.36 -6.62 9.60
C VAL A 93 12.08 -5.14 9.81
N VAL A 94 12.96 -4.44 10.55
CA VAL A 94 12.84 -3.00 10.78
C VAL A 94 12.89 -2.22 9.46
N ILE A 95 13.80 -2.59 8.57
CA ILE A 95 13.91 -1.94 7.24
C ILE A 95 12.69 -2.25 6.38
N GLY A 96 12.19 -3.48 6.41
CA GLY A 96 10.94 -3.85 5.74
C GLY A 96 9.73 -3.05 6.23
N LEU A 97 9.63 -2.82 7.55
CA LEU A 97 8.59 -1.97 8.13
C LEU A 97 8.69 -0.52 7.69
N LEU A 98 9.90 0.05 7.70
CA LEU A 98 10.13 1.43 7.26
C LEU A 98 9.81 1.58 5.76
N ALA A 99 10.23 0.63 4.94
CA ALA A 99 9.92 0.60 3.50
C ALA A 99 8.41 0.50 3.25
N GLY A 100 7.73 -0.45 3.91
CA GLY A 100 6.29 -0.59 3.82
C GLY A 100 5.52 0.65 4.30
N LEU A 101 5.97 1.27 5.39
CA LEU A 101 5.41 2.53 5.89
C LEU A 101 5.56 3.65 4.87
N MET A 102 6.73 3.79 4.24
CA MET A 102 6.94 4.78 3.18
C MET A 102 6.02 4.53 1.98
N ALA A 103 5.72 3.27 1.65
CA ALA A 103 4.75 2.96 0.61
C ALA A 103 3.31 3.35 1.02
N VAL A 104 2.93 3.15 2.29
CA VAL A 104 1.64 3.61 2.83
C VAL A 104 1.54 5.14 2.79
N VAL A 105 2.60 5.84 3.21
CA VAL A 105 2.69 7.31 3.10
C VAL A 105 2.58 7.76 1.65
N GLY A 106 3.26 7.08 0.72
CA GLY A 106 3.12 7.32 -0.71
C GLY A 106 1.69 7.11 -1.20
N HIS A 107 0.97 6.08 -0.72
CA HIS A 107 -0.43 5.87 -1.10
C HIS A 107 -1.36 6.96 -0.55
N MET A 108 -1.12 7.46 0.66
CA MET A 108 -1.92 8.52 1.30
C MET A 108 -1.64 9.90 0.68
N TYR A 109 -0.37 10.18 0.42
CA TYR A 109 0.12 11.44 -0.14
C TYR A 109 0.92 11.20 -1.44
N PRO A 110 0.26 10.71 -2.50
CA PRO A 110 0.90 10.33 -3.75
C PRO A 110 1.35 11.55 -4.53
N ILE A 111 2.65 11.63 -4.81
CA ILE A 111 3.20 12.71 -5.64
C ILE A 111 2.56 12.73 -7.05
N PHE A 112 2.25 11.55 -7.60
CA PHE A 112 1.65 11.41 -8.92
C PHE A 112 0.15 11.75 -8.99
N ALA A 113 -0.49 12.03 -7.85
CA ALA A 113 -1.89 12.45 -7.79
C ALA A 113 -2.10 13.72 -6.95
N ARG A 114 -1.09 14.60 -6.94
CA ARG A 114 -1.11 15.91 -6.23
C ARG A 114 -1.38 15.76 -4.73
N PHE A 115 -0.77 14.75 -4.12
CA PHE A 115 -0.87 14.44 -2.69
C PHE A 115 -2.30 14.16 -2.19
N ASN A 116 -3.23 13.85 -3.09
CA ASN A 116 -4.60 13.47 -2.76
C ASN A 116 -4.81 11.98 -3.05
N GLY A 117 -4.47 11.15 -2.05
CA GLY A 117 -4.44 9.70 -2.14
C GLY A 117 -5.60 8.99 -1.45
N GLY A 118 -5.37 7.73 -1.08
CA GLY A 118 -6.35 6.89 -0.40
C GLY A 118 -6.01 6.65 1.07
N LYS A 119 -6.78 5.75 1.72
CA LYS A 119 -6.63 5.44 3.16
C LYS A 119 -5.47 4.48 3.49
N GLY A 120 -4.83 3.88 2.50
CA GLY A 120 -3.65 3.02 2.71
C GLY A 120 -3.92 1.59 3.17
N VAL A 121 -5.17 1.18 3.34
CA VAL A 121 -5.54 -0.15 3.88
C VAL A 121 -4.94 -1.30 3.07
N ASN A 122 -5.13 -1.32 1.74
CA ASN A 122 -4.59 -2.39 0.88
C ASN A 122 -3.05 -2.39 0.87
N THR A 123 -2.42 -1.21 0.94
CA THR A 123 -0.96 -1.08 0.99
C THR A 123 -0.39 -1.56 2.31
N ALA A 124 -1.06 -1.27 3.43
CA ALA A 124 -0.70 -1.82 4.73
C ALA A 124 -0.90 -3.34 4.77
N ALA A 125 -1.96 -3.86 4.16
CA ALA A 125 -2.19 -5.30 4.02
C ALA A 125 -1.07 -5.98 3.22
N GLY A 126 -0.61 -5.37 2.12
CA GLY A 126 0.54 -5.87 1.35
C GLY A 126 1.83 -5.89 2.16
N MET A 127 2.11 -4.81 2.90
CA MET A 127 3.24 -4.75 3.82
C MET A 127 3.18 -5.86 4.88
N LEU A 128 2.03 -6.03 5.54
CA LEU A 128 1.85 -7.09 6.54
C LEU A 128 1.97 -8.48 5.93
N CYS A 129 1.50 -8.69 4.70
CA CYS A 129 1.67 -9.97 4.01
C CYS A 129 3.14 -10.32 3.77
N ALA A 130 3.99 -9.33 3.48
CA ALA A 130 5.43 -9.54 3.27
C ALA A 130 6.17 -9.87 4.58
N LEU A 131 5.76 -9.25 5.69
CA LEU A 131 6.52 -9.30 6.95
C LEU A 131 5.95 -10.28 7.98
N ALA A 132 4.63 -10.43 8.01
CA ALA A 132 3.89 -11.18 9.02
C ALA A 132 2.63 -11.80 8.40
N PRO A 133 2.75 -12.79 7.48
CA PRO A 133 1.63 -13.35 6.75
C PRO A 133 0.55 -13.96 7.64
N ILE A 134 0.93 -14.54 8.79
CA ILE A 134 -0.02 -15.08 9.78
C ILE A 134 -0.84 -13.94 10.40
N THR A 135 -0.18 -12.87 10.84
CA THR A 135 -0.87 -11.68 11.39
C THR A 135 -1.78 -11.04 10.34
N MET A 136 -1.36 -11.00 9.08
CA MET A 136 -2.20 -10.53 7.97
C MET A 136 -3.44 -11.42 7.79
N ALA A 137 -3.30 -12.75 7.80
CA ALA A 137 -4.43 -13.67 7.68
C ALA A 137 -5.43 -13.51 8.84
N ILE A 138 -4.95 -13.34 10.08
CA ILE A 138 -5.78 -13.06 11.25
C ILE A 138 -6.51 -11.71 11.07
N THR A 139 -5.79 -10.67 10.66
CA THR A 139 -6.37 -9.34 10.43
C THR A 139 -7.45 -9.38 9.37
N LEU A 140 -7.23 -10.13 8.29
CA LEU A 140 -8.21 -10.33 7.22
C LEU A 140 -9.45 -11.10 7.71
N ALA A 141 -9.26 -12.11 8.55
CA ALA A 141 -10.38 -12.85 9.15
C ALA A 141 -11.23 -11.94 10.06
N VAL A 142 -10.59 -11.13 10.91
CA VAL A 142 -11.27 -10.14 11.75
C VAL A 142 -12.02 -9.12 10.88
N PHE A 143 -11.36 -8.59 9.84
CA PHE A 143 -11.99 -7.68 8.89
C PHE A 143 -13.21 -8.30 8.22
N ALA A 144 -13.12 -9.56 7.78
CA ALA A 144 -14.24 -10.28 7.17
C ALA A 144 -15.41 -10.45 8.15
N VAL A 145 -15.16 -10.83 9.40
CA VAL A 145 -16.19 -10.95 10.44
C VAL A 145 -16.90 -9.61 10.65
N VAL A 146 -16.14 -8.51 10.77
CA VAL A 146 -16.71 -7.16 10.94
C VAL A 146 -17.49 -6.74 9.69
N LEU A 147 -16.94 -6.97 8.49
CA LEU A 147 -17.59 -6.61 7.23
C LEU A 147 -18.92 -7.35 7.03
N PHE A 148 -18.96 -8.65 7.28
CA PHE A 148 -20.17 -9.44 7.09
C PHE A 148 -21.22 -9.22 8.17
N SER A 149 -20.81 -8.91 9.40
CA SER A 149 -21.74 -8.61 10.50
C SER A 149 -22.29 -7.18 10.44
N SER A 150 -21.46 -6.20 10.09
CA SER A 150 -21.82 -4.78 10.14
C SER A 150 -22.20 -4.17 8.79
N ARG A 151 -21.79 -4.79 7.67
CA ARG A 151 -21.88 -4.25 6.30
C ARG A 151 -21.15 -2.92 6.10
N TYR A 152 -20.31 -2.50 7.05
CA TYR A 152 -19.48 -1.30 6.93
C TYR A 152 -18.06 -1.65 6.47
N VAL A 153 -17.62 -0.98 5.40
CA VAL A 153 -16.22 -0.98 4.92
C VAL A 153 -15.44 0.24 5.45
N SER A 154 -16.19 1.29 5.85
CA SER A 154 -15.80 2.66 6.23
C SER A 154 -14.53 3.22 5.57
#